data_AF-A0A7S3EQL3-F1
#
_entry.id   AF-A0A7S3EQL3-F1
#
_cell.length_a   1.000
_cell.length_b   1.000
_cell.length_c   1.000
_cell.angle_alpha   90.00
_cell.angle_beta   90.00
_cell.angle_gamma   90.00
#
_symmetry.space_group_name_H-M   'P 1'
#
loop_
_entity.id
_entity.type
_entity.pdbx_description
1 polymer ?
#
loop_
_entity_poly.entity_id
_entity_poly.type
_entity_poly.pdbx_seq_one_letter_code
_entity_poly.pdbx_strand_id
1 'polypeptide(L)'
;GCIGGGLLEVIREPLPSREERDFTRKLQDEFLIFASSQVQPSGRCHERDIVRAFRQFYPRYRRPDMGNTKDGVSLADGRVSDAIRSWNAQMGRPGVRTPSGFWRGISVASEDDPAMDPAS
;
A
#
# COMPACT_ATOMS: atom_id res chain seq x y z
N GLY A 1 27.41 34.84 -33.62
CA GLY A 1 26.47 34.04 -32.82
C GLY A 1 27.11 32.71 -32.53
N CYS A 2 27.15 32.31 -31.27
CA CYS A 2 27.49 30.94 -30.85
C CYS A 2 26.48 30.54 -29.77
N ILE A 3 25.77 29.44 -30.05
CA ILE A 3 24.79 28.82 -29.17
C ILE A 3 25.57 28.08 -28.07
N GLY A 4 25.50 28.59 -26.84
CA GLY A 4 25.93 27.87 -25.64
C GLY A 4 24.75 27.04 -25.13
N GLY A 5 24.69 25.78 -25.56
CA GLY A 5 23.65 24.82 -25.19
C GLY A 5 23.57 24.59 -23.69
N GLY A 6 22.34 24.55 -23.17
CA GLY A 6 22.03 24.26 -21.79
C GLY A 6 22.40 22.83 -21.41
N LEU A 7 23.08 22.70 -20.27
CA LEU A 7 23.20 21.43 -19.56
C LEU A 7 22.04 21.38 -18.55
N LEU A 8 20.90 20.85 -18.98
CA LEU A 8 19.86 20.44 -18.04
C LEU A 8 20.31 19.08 -17.48
N GLU A 9 20.93 19.08 -16.31
CA GLU A 9 21.22 17.83 -15.60
C GLU A 9 19.88 17.18 -15.21
N VAL A 10 19.41 16.28 -16.07
CA VAL A 10 18.35 15.34 -15.72
C VAL A 10 18.97 14.38 -14.70
N ILE A 11 18.85 14.72 -13.42
CA ILE A 11 19.17 13.82 -12.31
C ILE A 11 18.26 12.61 -12.48
N ARG A 12 18.79 11.53 -13.06
CA ARG A 12 18.09 10.25 -13.13
C ARG A 12 18.06 9.69 -11.72
N GLU A 13 16.88 9.49 -11.18
CA GLU A 13 16.74 8.77 -9.91
C GLU A 13 17.41 7.39 -10.05
N PRO A 14 18.19 6.95 -9.04
CA PRO A 14 18.87 5.68 -9.09
C PRO A 14 17.84 4.55 -9.23
N LEU A 15 18.12 3.61 -10.15
CA LEU A 15 17.28 2.44 -10.31
C LEU A 15 17.25 1.63 -9.00
N PRO A 16 16.08 1.10 -8.61
CA PRO A 16 15.97 0.33 -7.37
C PRO A 16 16.89 -0.89 -7.42
N SER A 17 17.49 -1.19 -6.27
CA SER A 17 18.36 -2.35 -6.13
C SER A 17 17.57 -3.65 -6.34
N ARG A 18 18.28 -4.75 -6.62
CA ARG A 18 17.64 -6.07 -6.71
C ARG A 18 16.88 -6.42 -5.43
N GLU A 19 17.48 -6.13 -4.28
CA GLU A 19 16.89 -6.39 -2.96
C GLU A 19 15.60 -5.57 -2.76
N GLU A 20 15.58 -4.30 -3.19
CA GLU A 20 14.38 -3.46 -3.12
C GLU A 20 13.25 -3.98 -4.02
N ARG A 21 13.59 -4.52 -5.20
CA ARG A 21 12.61 -5.13 -6.11
C ARG A 21 12.03 -6.41 -5.52
N ASP A 22 12.89 -7.27 -4.97
CA ASP A 22 12.45 -8.52 -4.33
C ASP A 22 11.59 -8.23 -3.10
N PHE A 23 11.96 -7.21 -2.31
CA PHE A 23 11.16 -6.72 -1.20
C PHE A 23 9.78 -6.19 -1.65
N THR A 24 9.76 -5.34 -2.69
CA THR A 24 8.51 -4.77 -3.22
C THR A 24 7.58 -5.87 -3.75
N ARG A 25 8.15 -6.87 -4.44
CA ARG A 25 7.39 -8.04 -4.91
C ARG A 25 6.79 -8.82 -3.75
N LYS A 26 7.60 -9.13 -2.73
CA LYS A 26 7.13 -9.85 -1.55
C LYS A 26 6.02 -9.09 -0.82
N LEU A 27 6.18 -7.77 -0.65
CA LEU A 27 5.16 -6.93 -0.05
C LEU A 27 3.87 -6.94 -0.87
N GLN A 28 3.98 -6.92 -2.20
CA GLN A 28 2.82 -7.02 -3.08
C GLN A 28 2.10 -8.35 -2.92
N ASP A 29 2.82 -9.47 -2.91
CA ASP A 29 2.24 -10.81 -2.73
C ASP A 29 1.48 -10.92 -1.40
N GLU A 30 2.05 -10.36 -0.32
CA GLU A 30 1.44 -10.32 1.00
C GLU A 30 0.23 -9.38 1.03
N PHE A 31 0.29 -8.25 0.33
CA PHE A 31 -0.85 -7.36 0.18
C PHE A 31 -2.00 -8.04 -0.57
N LEU A 32 -1.74 -8.88 -1.57
CA LEU A 32 -2.77 -9.64 -2.27
C LEU A 32 -3.51 -10.61 -1.35
N ILE A 33 -2.80 -11.27 -0.44
CA ILE A 33 -3.38 -12.17 0.58
C ILE A 33 -4.25 -11.37 1.56
N PHE A 34 -3.76 -10.22 2.03
CA PHE A 34 -4.56 -9.33 2.87
C PHE A 34 -5.81 -8.83 2.13
N ALA A 35 -5.65 -8.40 0.87
CA ALA A 35 -6.74 -7.83 0.08
C ALA A 35 -7.84 -8.83 -0.22
N SER A 36 -7.50 -10.10 -0.47
CA SER A 36 -8.52 -11.14 -0.70
C SER A 36 -9.34 -11.48 0.54
N SER A 37 -8.82 -11.21 1.75
CA SER A 37 -9.51 -11.47 3.01
C SER A 37 -10.26 -10.25 3.56
N GLN A 38 -9.65 -9.07 3.49
CA GLN A 38 -10.09 -7.90 4.24
C GLN A 38 -10.52 -6.73 3.37
N VAL A 39 -10.12 -6.67 2.10
CA VAL A 39 -10.41 -5.52 1.24
C VAL A 39 -11.61 -5.83 0.34
N GLN A 40 -12.63 -4.98 0.41
CA GLN A 40 -13.83 -5.13 -0.40
C GLN A 40 -13.88 -4.05 -1.48
N PRO A 41 -14.26 -4.38 -2.73
CA PRO A 41 -14.40 -3.43 -3.84
C PRO A 41 -15.73 -2.65 -3.73
N SER A 42 -16.00 -2.08 -2.56
CA SER A 42 -17.22 -1.35 -2.23
C SER A 42 -16.92 -0.28 -1.19
N GLY A 43 -17.84 0.67 -0.98
CA GLY A 43 -17.74 1.64 0.12
C GLY A 43 -16.67 2.71 -0.06
N ARG A 44 -16.19 3.26 1.05
CA ARG A 44 -15.19 4.33 1.11
C ARG A 44 -14.36 4.20 2.38
N CYS A 45 -13.04 4.18 2.27
CA CYS A 45 -12.14 4.19 3.42
C CYS A 45 -10.98 5.17 3.23
N HIS A 46 -10.34 5.60 4.32
CA HIS A 46 -9.11 6.36 4.23
C HIS A 46 -7.92 5.42 4.00
N GLU A 47 -6.92 5.85 3.23
CA GLU A 47 -5.71 5.05 2.98
C GLU A 47 -5.03 4.60 4.27
N ARG A 48 -5.02 5.48 5.30
CA ARG A 48 -4.48 5.15 6.62
C ARG A 48 -5.23 4.01 7.31
N ASP A 49 -6.52 3.83 7.04
CA ASP A 49 -7.31 2.73 7.62
C ASP A 49 -6.88 1.40 6.98
N ILE A 50 -6.65 1.40 5.66
CA ILE A 50 -6.11 0.23 4.93
C ILE A 50 -4.70 -0.11 5.45
N VAL A 51 -3.83 0.88 5.60
CA VAL A 51 -2.48 0.69 6.15
C VAL A 51 -2.54 0.13 7.57
N ARG A 52 -3.42 0.65 8.41
CA ARG A 52 -3.62 0.18 9.79
C ARG A 52 -4.09 -1.28 9.82
N ALA A 53 -5.10 -1.62 9.02
CA ALA A 53 -5.61 -2.98 8.93
C ALA A 53 -4.57 -3.97 8.40
N PHE A 54 -3.80 -3.57 7.38
CA PHE A 54 -2.67 -4.37 6.88
C PHE A 54 -1.64 -4.66 7.98
N ARG A 55 -1.29 -3.65 8.79
CA ARG A 55 -0.37 -3.81 9.95
C ARG A 55 -0.95 -4.64 11.09
N GLN A 56 -2.27 -4.67 11.24
CA GLN A 56 -2.93 -5.55 12.19
C GLN A 56 -2.89 -7.01 11.71
N PHE A 57 -3.15 -7.23 10.42
CA PHE A 57 -3.11 -8.54 9.76
C PHE A 57 -1.71 -9.15 9.71
N TYR A 58 -0.67 -8.34 9.53
CA TYR A 58 0.73 -8.76 9.57
C TYR A 58 1.46 -8.12 10.77
N PRO A 59 1.47 -8.79 11.95
CA PRO A 59 2.05 -8.25 13.18
C PRO A 59 3.52 -7.82 13.06
N ARG A 60 4.29 -8.41 12.14
CA ARG A 60 5.67 -8.01 11.85
C ARG A 60 5.82 -6.56 11.35
N TYR A 61 4.75 -5.96 10.81
CA TYR A 61 4.72 -4.58 10.33
C TYR A 61 4.06 -3.62 11.32
N ARG A 62 3.65 -4.10 12.50
CA ARG A 62 2.84 -3.35 13.47
C ARG A 62 3.57 -2.11 14.03
N ARG A 63 4.90 -2.12 14.05
CA ARG A 63 5.72 -1.01 14.54
C ARG A 63 6.43 -0.34 13.35
N PRO A 64 6.19 0.97 13.10
CA PRO A 64 6.87 1.69 12.02
C PRO A 64 8.39 1.82 12.25
N ASP A 65 8.83 1.86 13.52
CA ASP A 65 10.22 2.03 13.96
C ASP A 65 10.99 0.71 14.22
N MET A 66 10.58 -0.41 13.61
CA MET A 66 11.23 -1.71 13.80
C MET A 66 12.55 -1.90 13.03
N GLY A 67 13.30 -0.82 12.77
CA GLY A 67 14.66 -0.90 12.24
C GLY A 67 15.65 -1.63 13.14
N ASN A 68 15.28 -1.90 14.41
CA ASN A 68 16.13 -2.54 15.43
C ASN A 68 15.64 -3.93 15.91
N THR A 69 14.64 -4.54 15.27
CA THR A 69 14.21 -5.91 15.59
C THR A 69 15.08 -6.93 14.85
N LYS A 70 15.19 -8.14 15.37
CA LYS A 70 16.00 -9.23 14.79
C LYS A 70 15.65 -9.55 13.31
N ASP A 71 14.45 -9.18 12.86
CA ASP A 71 13.99 -9.30 11.46
C ASP A 71 14.09 -7.99 10.64
N GLY A 72 14.38 -6.85 11.27
CA GLY A 72 14.83 -5.58 10.66
C GLY A 72 13.90 -4.84 9.70
N VAL A 73 12.69 -5.32 9.40
CA VAL A 73 11.85 -4.71 8.36
C VAL A 73 11.07 -3.50 8.88
N SER A 74 11.61 -2.30 8.69
CA SER A 74 10.82 -1.06 8.73
C SER A 74 10.03 -0.92 7.42
N LEU A 75 8.71 -0.82 7.53
CA LEU A 75 7.81 -0.66 6.38
C LEU A 75 7.15 0.72 6.45
N ALA A 76 7.62 1.63 5.59
CA ALA A 76 7.03 2.95 5.42
C ALA A 76 5.59 2.86 4.87
N ASP A 77 4.70 3.73 5.37
CA ASP A 77 3.29 3.79 4.94
C ASP A 77 3.17 3.92 3.41
N GLY A 78 4.06 4.69 2.78
CA GLY A 78 4.09 4.89 1.33
C GLY A 78 4.25 3.59 0.52
N ARG A 79 5.02 2.62 1.02
CA ARG A 79 5.20 1.32 0.35
C ARG A 79 3.91 0.50 0.37
N VAL A 80 3.13 0.60 1.45
CA VAL A 80 1.80 -0.03 1.51
C VAL A 80 0.83 0.71 0.59
N SER A 81 0.88 2.04 0.56
CA SER A 81 0.08 2.85 -0.38
C SER A 81 0.35 2.48 -1.85
N ASP A 82 1.60 2.21 -2.21
CA ASP A 82 1.97 1.74 -3.56
C ASP A 82 1.43 0.34 -3.85
N ALA A 83 1.42 -0.55 -2.86
CA ALA A 83 0.82 -1.88 -2.98
C ALA A 83 -0.70 -1.81 -3.19
N ILE A 84 -1.40 -0.89 -2.47
CA ILE A 84 -2.83 -0.62 -2.66
C ILE A 84 -3.11 -0.17 -4.10
N ARG A 85 -2.32 0.79 -4.61
CA ARG A 85 -2.48 1.29 -5.99
C ARG A 85 -2.25 0.20 -7.03
N SER A 86 -1.21 -0.61 -6.82
CA SER A 86 -0.87 -1.73 -7.71
C SER A 86 -1.96 -2.81 -7.71
N TRP A 87 -2.51 -3.15 -6.55
CA TRP A 87 -3.66 -4.05 -6.44
C TRP A 87 -4.90 -3.47 -7.14
N ASN A 88 -5.24 -2.20 -6.88
CA ASN A 88 -6.39 -1.55 -7.52
C ASN A 88 -6.25 -1.53 -9.04
N ALA A 89 -5.05 -1.27 -9.57
CA ALA A 89 -4.78 -1.32 -11.00
C ALA A 89 -4.99 -2.73 -11.59
N GLN A 90 -4.55 -3.78 -10.88
CA GLN A 90 -4.73 -5.17 -11.29
C GLN A 90 -6.21 -5.61 -11.30
N MET A 91 -7.00 -5.10 -10.35
CA MET A 91 -8.45 -5.38 -10.26
C MET A 91 -9.31 -4.62 -11.29
N GLY A 92 -8.71 -3.86 -12.20
CA GLY A 92 -9.45 -3.06 -13.18
C GLY A 92 -9.91 -1.69 -12.65
N ARG A 93 -9.25 -1.18 -11.61
CA ARG A 93 -9.51 0.11 -10.95
C ARG A 93 -10.92 0.24 -10.36
N PRO A 94 -11.35 -0.69 -9.49
CA PRO A 94 -12.62 -0.56 -8.77
C PRO A 94 -12.65 0.70 -7.88
N GLY A 95 -11.48 1.17 -7.44
CA GLY A 95 -11.33 2.31 -6.55
C GLY A 95 -10.74 3.57 -7.19
N VAL A 96 -11.23 4.74 -6.76
CA VAL A 96 -10.67 6.05 -7.09
C VAL A 96 -10.13 6.74 -5.85
N ARG A 97 -8.84 7.08 -5.86
CA ARG A 97 -8.18 7.82 -4.77
C ARG A 97 -8.43 9.32 -4.91
N THR A 98 -8.91 9.93 -3.83
CA THR A 98 -9.08 11.38 -3.70
C THR A 98 -7.78 12.05 -3.26
N PRO A 99 -7.60 13.36 -3.53
CA PRO A 99 -6.44 14.13 -3.04
C PRO A 99 -6.26 14.07 -1.53
N SER A 100 -7.37 13.96 -0.79
CA SER A 100 -7.40 13.87 0.67
C SER A 100 -7.07 12.47 1.23
N GLY A 101 -6.66 11.52 0.38
CA GLY A 101 -6.24 10.18 0.81
C GLY A 101 -7.36 9.16 1.00
N PHE A 102 -8.61 9.50 0.66
CA PHE A 102 -9.71 8.53 0.67
C PHE A 102 -9.77 7.72 -0.63
N TRP A 103 -10.08 6.44 -0.53
CA TRP A 103 -10.46 5.59 -1.64
C TRP A 103 -11.98 5.49 -1.72
N ARG A 104 -12.55 5.75 -2.89
CA ARG A 104 -13.96 5.49 -3.22
C ARG A 104 -14.06 4.18 -3.98
N GLY A 105 -14.96 3.28 -3.62
CA GLY A 105 -15.07 1.93 -4.22
C GLY A 105 -14.12 0.90 -3.59
N ILE A 106 -13.47 1.26 -2.48
CA ILE A 106 -12.65 0.35 -1.67
C ILE A 106 -12.98 0.61 -0.21
N SER A 107 -13.17 -0.47 0.54
CA SER A 107 -13.35 -0.47 1.99
C SER A 107 -12.57 -1.63 2.60
N VAL A 108 -12.38 -1.57 3.90
CA VAL A 108 -11.77 -2.65 4.68
C VAL A 108 -12.84 -3.20 5.60
N ALA A 109 -12.98 -4.52 5.63
CA ALA A 109 -13.79 -5.18 6.64
C ALA A 109 -13.25 -4.80 8.01
N SER A 110 -13.99 -3.97 8.75
CA SER A 110 -13.65 -3.66 10.13
C SER A 110 -14.19 -4.79 10.99
N GLU A 111 -13.42 -5.23 12.00
CA GLU A 111 -13.94 -6.13 13.04
C GLU A 111 -15.15 -5.53 13.78
N ASP A 112 -15.39 -4.23 13.63
CA ASP A 112 -16.52 -3.46 14.15
C ASP A 112 -17.79 -3.49 13.27
N ASP A 113 -17.86 -4.34 12.23
CA ASP A 113 -19.09 -4.57 11.47
C ASP A 113 -19.86 -5.76 12.10
N PRO A 114 -20.88 -5.54 12.97
CA PRO A 114 -21.66 -6.61 13.60
C PRO A 114 -22.60 -7.35 12.62
N ALA A 115 -22.35 -7.31 11.31
CA ALA A 115 -23.22 -7.88 10.29
C ALA A 115 -23.01 -9.40 10.07
N MET A 116 -22.76 -10.15 11.14
CA MET A 116 -22.86 -11.61 11.12
C MET A 116 -23.41 -12.13 12.43
N ASP A 117 -24.71 -11.91 12.63
CA ASP A 117 -25.52 -12.73 13.51
C ASP A 117 -26.26 -13.77 12.63
N PRO A 118 -25.72 -14.98 12.42
CA PRO A 118 -26.47 -16.05 11.76
C PRO A 118 -27.38 -16.76 12.78
N ALA A 119 -28.29 -16.04 13.43
CA ALA A 119 -29.30 -16.63 14.30
C ALA A 119 -30.48 -15.68 14.57
N SER A 120 -31.50 -15.71 13.70
CA SER A 120 -32.90 -15.47 14.06
C SER A 120 -33.83 -16.09 13.02
#